data_AF-A0A9P7G073-F1
#
_entry.id   AF-A0A9P7G073-F1
#
_cell.length_a   1.000
_cell.length_b   1.000
_cell.length_c   1.000
_cell.angle_alpha   90.00
_cell.angle_beta   90.00
_cell.angle_gamma   90.00
#
_symmetry.space_group_name_H-M   'P 1'
#
loop_
_entity.id
_entity.type
_entity.pdbx_description
1 polymer ?
#
loop_
_entity_poly.entity_id
_entity_poly.type
_entity_poly.pdbx_seq_one_letter_code
_entity_poly.pdbx_strand_id
1 'polypeptide(L)'
;MTCSLPTPETSFHTPSSFLQQFPLPIQITELSSTTSPPSSKNHSLTEIDERIAQTLLRADIAIILCNPILTPIPTLLRNPLFTLNPNTILIVTSSPSDSAMNSMKASLLNPIPHRNPGVSESPRILFVDPSRAVAANKLFKSDSKTSEAIRRFQDEFIASRVSTVTAALKSLISPPLGSSEASLRAQTSLAHIQAALASCQASLKHAQTQMDTVAVDVCTLNARIEEAKVRAQIEVLSSPKSAKLKEEDIVANAVQAASKEVKVVMDRLTWWRMLWRVDEISLLVTQAVHQAWCRDLERQLILQSGRLAALQAEMTKALFALLAAHPSPPFKSAVLQNSLHQIANSPTFPLTPQTLTHPINTRRAQIIEYPTTRLHVAGQRAVLGMSGGVAAGAGIGWAGWYGWLMGSGEGLFGAVGLDAGTAIGVGLLGSVMGVRWAVGMWERSKRRWWEDWNRVGEGLGRDLRASLDQAMQNKVLIVAETGCHKLSELIVQRRMEIEELTEELDTLQTTLHTLQQQPK
;
A
#
# COMPACT_ATOMS: atom_id res chain seq x y z
N MET A 1 18.34 -22.66 -22.56
CA MET A 1 17.61 -22.71 -23.85
C MET A 1 18.34 -23.68 -24.77
N THR A 2 17.99 -24.95 -24.71
CA THR A 2 18.48 -25.98 -25.64
C THR A 2 17.60 -25.93 -26.89
N CYS A 3 18.13 -25.38 -27.98
CA CYS A 3 17.52 -25.52 -29.31
C CYS A 3 17.53 -27.00 -29.67
N SER A 4 16.44 -27.71 -29.37
CA SER A 4 16.17 -29.01 -29.96
C SER A 4 16.04 -28.81 -31.46
N LEU A 5 17.00 -29.36 -32.22
CA LEU A 5 16.96 -29.42 -33.68
C LEU A 5 15.58 -29.93 -34.14
N PRO A 6 14.92 -29.26 -35.09
CA PRO A 6 13.68 -29.75 -35.66
C PRO A 6 13.95 -31.12 -36.28
N THR A 7 13.21 -32.14 -35.83
CA THR A 7 13.13 -33.42 -36.54
C THR A 7 12.73 -33.15 -37.98
N PRO A 8 13.33 -33.82 -38.98
CA PRO A 8 13.05 -33.58 -40.38
C PRO A 8 11.54 -33.75 -40.63
N GLU A 9 10.88 -32.67 -41.03
CA GLU A 9 9.47 -32.70 -41.43
C GLU A 9 9.34 -33.69 -42.60
N THR A 10 8.67 -34.81 -42.37
CA THR A 10 8.42 -35.80 -43.42
C THR A 10 7.36 -35.24 -44.36
N SER A 11 7.79 -34.57 -45.43
CA SER A 11 6.89 -34.13 -46.49
C SER A 11 6.51 -35.32 -47.38
N PHE A 12 5.22 -35.44 -47.69
CA PHE A 12 4.70 -36.47 -48.60
C PHE A 12 4.05 -35.80 -49.82
N HIS A 13 4.58 -36.09 -51.01
CA HIS A 13 4.01 -35.60 -52.27
C HIS A 13 3.01 -36.63 -52.82
N THR A 14 1.78 -36.18 -53.11
CA THR A 14 0.72 -37.03 -53.65
C THR A 14 0.13 -36.46 -54.95
N PRO A 15 0.00 -37.24 -56.03
CA PRO A 15 -0.64 -36.81 -57.28
C PRO A 15 -2.17 -36.87 -57.17
N SER A 16 -2.73 -36.23 -56.14
CA SER A 16 -4.17 -36.22 -55.90
C SER A 16 -4.87 -35.31 -56.91
N SER A 17 -5.79 -35.89 -57.70
CA SER A 17 -6.63 -35.12 -58.63
C SER A 17 -7.49 -34.07 -57.91
N PHE A 18 -7.81 -34.32 -56.64
CA PHE A 18 -8.49 -33.33 -55.80
C PHE A 18 -7.64 -32.09 -55.53
N LEU A 19 -6.32 -32.22 -55.35
CA LEU A 19 -5.44 -31.07 -55.13
C LEU A 19 -5.16 -30.32 -56.43
N GLN A 20 -5.16 -31.02 -57.57
CA GLN A 20 -4.95 -30.43 -58.90
C GLN A 20 -6.11 -29.54 -59.37
N GLN A 21 -7.29 -29.59 -58.72
CA GLN A 21 -8.44 -28.76 -59.10
C GLN A 21 -8.31 -27.29 -58.67
N PHE A 22 -7.33 -26.99 -57.82
CA PHE A 22 -7.10 -25.64 -57.32
C PHE A 22 -6.09 -24.93 -58.22
N PRO A 23 -6.24 -23.60 -58.41
CA PRO A 23 -5.35 -22.85 -59.30
C PRO A 23 -3.91 -22.78 -58.78
N LEU A 24 -3.70 -23.01 -57.48
CA LEU A 24 -2.42 -22.85 -56.78
C LEU A 24 -1.92 -24.19 -56.24
N PRO A 25 -0.60 -24.41 -56.10
CA PRO A 25 -0.07 -25.57 -55.41
C PRO A 25 -0.45 -25.54 -53.92
N ILE A 26 -1.08 -26.62 -53.44
CA ILE A 26 -1.55 -26.73 -52.06
C ILE A 26 -0.61 -27.62 -51.24
N GLN A 27 -0.19 -27.12 -50.08
CA GLN A 27 0.44 -27.89 -49.02
C GLN A 27 -0.57 -28.08 -47.88
N ILE A 28 -0.75 -29.33 -47.45
CA ILE A 28 -1.58 -29.67 -46.30
C ILE A 28 -0.65 -30.11 -45.18
N THR A 29 -0.70 -29.41 -44.06
CA THR A 29 0.03 -29.77 -42.84
C THR A 29 -0.97 -30.33 -41.83
N GLU A 30 -0.87 -31.63 -41.57
CA GLU A 30 -1.68 -32.28 -40.53
C GLU A 30 -1.00 -32.09 -39.18
N LEU A 31 -1.74 -31.55 -38.21
CA LEU A 31 -1.27 -31.35 -36.84
C LEU A 31 -1.87 -32.46 -35.97
N SER A 32 -1.06 -33.46 -35.64
CA SER A 32 -1.46 -34.47 -34.67
C SER A 32 -1.49 -33.83 -33.28
N SER A 33 -2.62 -33.96 -32.57
CA SER A 33 -2.65 -33.67 -31.15
C SER A 33 -1.67 -34.64 -30.49
N THR A 34 -0.57 -34.12 -29.95
CA THR A 34 0.38 -34.94 -29.19
C THR A 34 -0.36 -35.44 -27.97
N THR A 35 -0.90 -36.66 -28.06
CA THR A 35 -1.37 -37.45 -26.94
C THR A 35 -0.16 -37.87 -26.12
N SER A 36 0.51 -36.90 -25.49
CA SER A 36 1.39 -37.22 -24.39
C SER A 36 0.51 -37.94 -23.35
N PRO A 37 0.92 -39.14 -22.88
CA PRO A 37 0.15 -39.85 -21.88
C PRO A 37 -0.05 -38.92 -20.68
N PRO A 38 -1.24 -38.91 -20.05
CA PRO A 38 -1.61 -37.97 -19.00
C PRO A 38 -0.72 -38.16 -17.77
N SER A 39 0.46 -37.55 -17.82
CA SER A 39 1.44 -37.49 -16.75
C SER A 39 0.93 -36.46 -15.74
N SER A 40 0.11 -36.95 -14.84
CA SER A 40 -0.33 -36.39 -13.56
C SER A 40 -0.23 -34.86 -13.37
N LYS A 41 -1.41 -34.23 -13.39
CA LYS A 41 -1.89 -33.08 -12.58
C LYS A 41 -2.41 -31.93 -13.45
N ASN A 42 -3.73 -31.93 -13.61
CA ASN A 42 -4.61 -30.77 -13.80
C ASN A 42 -4.26 -29.74 -14.90
N HIS A 43 -3.59 -30.13 -15.99
CA HIS A 43 -3.61 -29.29 -17.19
C HIS A 43 -5.01 -29.35 -17.79
N SER A 44 -5.75 -28.24 -17.68
CA SER A 44 -6.99 -28.02 -18.39
C SER A 44 -6.78 -28.29 -19.89
N LEU A 45 -7.73 -29.01 -20.50
CA LEU A 45 -7.83 -29.35 -21.94
C LEU A 45 -7.77 -28.16 -22.92
N THR A 46 -7.35 -26.98 -22.48
CA THR A 46 -7.41 -25.70 -23.18
C THR A 46 -6.04 -25.13 -23.56
N GLU A 47 -4.93 -25.66 -23.02
CA GLU A 47 -3.59 -25.24 -23.47
C GLU A 47 -3.24 -25.99 -24.76
N ILE A 48 -3.65 -25.40 -25.88
CA ILE A 48 -3.11 -25.76 -27.20
C ILE A 48 -1.60 -25.51 -27.12
N ASP A 49 -0.79 -26.52 -27.47
CA ASP A 49 0.66 -26.39 -27.54
C ASP A 49 1.02 -25.15 -28.38
N GLU A 50 1.91 -24.32 -27.85
CA GLU A 50 2.38 -23.09 -28.49
C GLU A 50 2.85 -23.35 -29.92
N ARG A 51 3.42 -24.53 -30.19
CA ARG A 51 3.83 -24.96 -31.54
C ARG A 51 2.65 -25.10 -32.49
N ILE A 52 1.54 -25.71 -32.04
CA ILE A 52 0.33 -25.88 -32.85
C ILE A 52 -0.29 -24.51 -33.12
N ALA A 53 -0.32 -23.64 -32.11
CA ALA A 53 -0.78 -22.26 -32.26
C ALA A 53 0.04 -21.49 -33.31
N GLN A 54 1.37 -21.59 -33.25
CA GLN A 54 2.25 -20.97 -34.24
C GLN A 54 2.03 -21.52 -35.65
N THR A 55 1.83 -22.83 -35.81
CA THR A 55 1.57 -23.41 -37.14
C THR A 55 0.21 -22.99 -37.70
N LEU A 56 -0.83 -22.92 -36.86
CA LEU A 56 -2.14 -22.41 -37.27
C LEU A 56 -2.10 -20.93 -37.66
N LEU A 57 -1.28 -20.13 -36.96
CA LEU A 57 -1.04 -18.72 -37.29
C LEU A 57 -0.16 -18.53 -38.53
N ARG A 58 0.65 -19.52 -38.92
CA ARG A 58 1.45 -19.44 -40.15
C ARG A 58 0.68 -19.95 -41.37
N ALA A 59 -0.40 -20.70 -41.17
CA ALA A 59 -1.20 -21.24 -42.25
C ALA A 59 -1.96 -20.14 -43.00
N ASP A 60 -1.97 -20.21 -44.34
CA ASP A 60 -2.78 -19.33 -45.18
C ASP A 60 -4.29 -19.54 -44.94
N ILE A 61 -4.66 -20.80 -44.67
CA ILE A 61 -6.02 -21.24 -44.33
C ILE A 61 -5.90 -22.23 -43.18
N ALA A 62 -6.39 -21.84 -42.00
CA ALA A 62 -6.46 -22.76 -40.85
C ALA A 62 -7.76 -23.58 -40.92
N ILE A 63 -7.65 -24.91 -40.96
CA ILE A 63 -8.82 -25.80 -40.92
C ILE A 63 -8.84 -26.47 -39.55
N ILE A 64 -9.90 -26.23 -38.79
CA ILE A 64 -10.03 -26.79 -37.44
C ILE A 64 -11.16 -27.78 -37.42
N LEU A 65 -10.82 -29.04 -37.12
CA LEU A 65 -11.77 -30.14 -37.05
C LEU A 65 -12.29 -30.26 -35.61
N CYS A 66 -13.60 -30.12 -35.44
CA CYS A 66 -14.26 -30.22 -34.14
C CYS A 66 -15.29 -31.34 -34.17
N ASN A 67 -15.09 -32.36 -33.31
CA ASN A 67 -16.15 -33.30 -33.01
C ASN A 67 -16.97 -32.76 -31.83
N PRO A 68 -18.24 -32.38 -32.04
CA PRO A 68 -19.05 -31.75 -30.99
C PRO A 68 -19.32 -32.67 -29.80
N ILE A 69 -19.16 -33.99 -29.96
CA ILE A 69 -19.31 -34.98 -28.89
C ILE A 69 -18.08 -34.97 -27.97
N LEU A 70 -16.88 -34.75 -28.53
CA LEU A 70 -15.62 -34.82 -27.79
C LEU A 70 -15.17 -33.45 -27.28
N THR A 71 -15.41 -32.40 -28.07
CA THR A 71 -14.96 -31.05 -27.76
C THR A 71 -16.15 -30.10 -27.76
N PRO A 72 -16.56 -29.57 -26.60
CA PRO A 72 -17.63 -28.60 -26.53
C PRO A 72 -17.24 -27.33 -27.30
N ILE A 73 -18.04 -27.00 -28.31
CA ILE A 73 -17.78 -25.87 -29.22
C ILE A 73 -17.59 -24.52 -28.49
N PRO A 74 -18.30 -24.20 -27.40
CA PRO A 74 -18.06 -22.97 -26.65
C PRO A 74 -16.64 -22.86 -26.09
N THR A 75 -16.03 -23.97 -25.69
CA THR A 75 -14.64 -24.00 -25.19
C THR A 75 -13.66 -23.74 -26.31
N LEU A 76 -13.94 -24.28 -27.50
CA LEU A 76 -13.18 -24.07 -28.72
C LEU A 76 -13.18 -22.58 -29.12
N LEU A 77 -14.38 -21.97 -29.20
CA LEU A 77 -14.55 -20.59 -29.64
C LEU A 77 -14.01 -19.53 -28.67
N ARG A 78 -13.82 -19.88 -27.39
CA ARG A 78 -13.16 -19.01 -26.41
C ARG A 78 -11.67 -18.86 -26.65
N ASN A 79 -11.06 -19.75 -27.43
CA ASN A 79 -9.64 -19.67 -27.70
C ASN A 79 -9.40 -18.58 -28.78
N PRO A 80 -8.54 -17.58 -28.51
CA PRO A 80 -8.31 -16.46 -29.43
C PRO A 80 -7.73 -16.91 -30.78
N LEU A 81 -7.09 -18.07 -30.84
CA LEU A 81 -6.50 -18.62 -32.08
C LEU A 81 -7.53 -18.82 -33.20
N PHE A 82 -8.79 -19.09 -32.84
CA PHE A 82 -9.89 -19.22 -33.81
C PHE A 82 -10.25 -17.91 -34.50
N THR A 83 -9.94 -16.79 -33.84
CA THR A 83 -10.29 -15.45 -34.32
C THR A 83 -9.12 -14.70 -34.95
N LEU A 84 -7.89 -15.19 -34.72
CA LEU A 84 -6.65 -14.57 -35.19
C LEU A 84 -6.45 -14.71 -36.70
N ASN A 85 -6.70 -15.90 -37.27
CA ASN A 85 -6.59 -16.10 -38.71
C ASN A 85 -7.94 -15.83 -39.41
N PRO A 86 -8.04 -14.84 -40.32
CA PRO A 86 -9.29 -14.48 -40.98
C PRO A 86 -9.85 -15.60 -41.87
N ASN A 87 -8.98 -16.47 -42.39
CA ASN A 87 -9.33 -17.53 -43.32
C ASN A 87 -9.60 -18.86 -42.59
N THR A 88 -9.90 -18.81 -41.30
CA THR A 88 -10.16 -20.02 -40.51
C THR A 88 -11.48 -20.67 -40.93
N ILE A 89 -11.44 -21.96 -41.25
CA ILE A 89 -12.60 -22.81 -41.50
C ILE A 89 -12.79 -23.74 -40.29
N LEU A 90 -13.91 -23.59 -39.59
CA LEU A 90 -14.30 -24.51 -38.53
C LEU A 90 -15.17 -25.61 -39.13
N ILE A 91 -14.67 -26.84 -39.14
CA ILE A 91 -15.40 -28.02 -39.59
C ILE A 91 -15.95 -28.76 -38.37
N VAL A 92 -17.27 -28.79 -38.25
CA VAL A 92 -17.97 -29.58 -37.23
C VAL A 92 -18.30 -30.94 -37.83
N THR A 93 -17.81 -32.02 -37.24
CA THR A 93 -18.04 -33.39 -37.71
C THR A 93 -19.44 -33.88 -37.32
N SER A 94 -20.47 -33.28 -37.90
CA SER A 94 -21.86 -33.69 -37.75
C SER A 94 -22.66 -33.37 -39.01
N SER A 95 -23.74 -34.12 -39.24
CA SER A 95 -24.65 -33.90 -40.37
C SER A 95 -26.07 -33.54 -39.87
N PRO A 96 -26.25 -32.36 -39.24
CA PRO A 96 -27.57 -31.92 -38.80
C PRO A 96 -28.47 -31.60 -40.00
N SER A 97 -29.79 -31.61 -39.78
CA SER A 97 -30.75 -31.07 -40.75
C SER A 97 -30.50 -29.57 -41.00
N ASP A 98 -30.93 -29.04 -42.15
CA ASP A 98 -30.64 -27.65 -42.52
C ASP A 98 -31.19 -26.62 -41.54
N SER A 99 -32.36 -26.88 -40.95
CA SER A 99 -32.93 -26.03 -39.89
C SER A 99 -32.07 -26.03 -38.62
N ALA A 100 -31.62 -27.20 -38.19
CA ALA A 100 -30.73 -27.35 -37.02
C ALA A 100 -29.35 -26.73 -37.28
N MET A 101 -28.84 -26.85 -38.51
CA MET A 101 -27.58 -26.24 -38.92
C MET A 101 -27.61 -24.72 -38.76
N ASN A 102 -28.66 -24.06 -39.26
CA ASN A 102 -28.76 -22.60 -39.19
C ASN A 102 -28.90 -22.10 -37.74
N SER A 103 -29.69 -22.82 -36.92
CA SER A 103 -29.80 -22.53 -35.49
C SER A 103 -28.47 -22.69 -34.77
N MET A 104 -27.72 -23.76 -35.07
CA MET A 104 -26.41 -23.99 -34.47
C MET A 104 -25.39 -22.93 -34.92
N LYS A 105 -25.34 -22.58 -36.21
CA LYS A 105 -24.49 -21.48 -36.70
C LYS A 105 -24.77 -20.17 -35.96
N ALA A 106 -26.04 -19.79 -35.82
CA ALA A 106 -26.43 -18.60 -35.08
C ALA A 106 -25.97 -18.65 -33.61
N SER A 107 -26.17 -19.80 -32.94
CA SER A 107 -25.72 -20.01 -31.56
C SER A 107 -24.19 -19.97 -31.40
N LEU A 108 -23.43 -20.39 -32.41
CA LEU A 108 -21.98 -20.39 -32.40
C LEU A 108 -21.38 -19.02 -32.71
N LEU A 109 -22.10 -18.17 -33.44
CA LEU A 109 -21.66 -16.81 -33.76
C LEU A 109 -21.94 -15.83 -32.61
N ASN A 110 -22.96 -16.07 -31.78
CA ASN A 110 -23.30 -15.23 -30.63
C ASN A 110 -22.18 -14.99 -29.59
N PRO A 111 -21.40 -16.02 -29.16
CA PRO A 111 -20.38 -15.83 -28.13
C PRO A 111 -19.08 -15.19 -28.65
N ILE A 112 -18.92 -15.00 -29.96
CA ILE A 112 -17.72 -14.37 -30.51
C ILE A 112 -17.85 -12.86 -30.24
N PRO A 113 -17.04 -12.28 -29.34
CA PRO A 113 -17.14 -10.86 -29.00
C PRO A 113 -17.07 -10.04 -30.30
N HIS A 114 -18.03 -9.13 -30.47
CA HIS A 114 -18.26 -8.37 -31.69
C HIS A 114 -16.93 -7.93 -32.31
N ARG A 115 -16.56 -8.60 -33.40
CA ARG A 115 -15.35 -8.28 -34.18
C ARG A 115 -15.45 -6.82 -34.61
N ASN A 116 -14.32 -6.13 -34.65
CA ASN A 116 -14.27 -4.73 -35.11
C ASN A 116 -15.11 -4.56 -36.40
N PRO A 117 -15.96 -3.53 -36.51
CA PRO A 117 -16.93 -3.34 -37.59
C PRO A 117 -16.33 -3.20 -39.00
N GLY A 118 -15.01 -3.35 -39.17
CA GLY A 118 -14.31 -3.33 -40.45
C GLY A 118 -13.82 -4.70 -40.96
N VAL A 119 -13.94 -5.80 -40.21
CA VAL A 119 -13.51 -7.14 -40.65
C VAL A 119 -14.73 -8.04 -40.86
N SER A 120 -15.37 -7.89 -42.01
CA SER A 120 -16.72 -8.39 -42.32
C SER A 120 -16.91 -9.90 -42.45
N GLU A 121 -15.89 -10.74 -42.27
CA GLU A 121 -16.07 -12.20 -42.41
C GLU A 121 -16.09 -12.89 -41.06
N SER A 122 -17.28 -13.33 -40.64
CA SER A 122 -17.44 -14.32 -39.58
C SER A 122 -16.68 -15.60 -39.95
N PRO A 123 -16.07 -16.33 -38.99
CA PRO A 123 -15.40 -17.59 -39.28
C PRO A 123 -16.33 -18.53 -40.03
N ARG A 124 -15.80 -19.23 -41.04
CA ARG A 124 -16.61 -20.10 -41.91
C ARG A 124 -16.87 -21.41 -41.19
N ILE A 125 -18.07 -21.53 -40.62
CA ILE A 125 -18.50 -22.76 -39.94
C ILE A 125 -19.18 -23.70 -40.94
N LEU A 126 -18.59 -24.87 -41.14
CA LEU A 126 -19.06 -25.91 -42.04
C LEU A 126 -19.42 -27.18 -41.26
N PHE A 127 -20.47 -27.87 -41.69
CA PHE A 127 -20.93 -29.12 -41.11
C PHE A 127 -20.70 -30.23 -42.12
N VAL A 128 -19.89 -31.21 -41.75
CA VAL A 128 -19.36 -32.21 -42.67
C VAL A 128 -19.35 -33.56 -41.99
N ASP A 129 -19.72 -34.61 -42.73
CA ASP A 129 -19.60 -35.99 -42.27
C ASP A 129 -18.53 -36.74 -43.09
N PRO A 130 -17.25 -36.70 -42.65
CA PRO A 130 -16.17 -37.35 -43.40
C PRO A 130 -16.34 -38.88 -43.45
N SER A 131 -17.03 -39.48 -42.48
CA SER A 131 -17.24 -40.92 -42.43
C SER A 131 -18.13 -41.41 -43.59
N ARG A 132 -19.19 -40.67 -43.89
CA ARG A 132 -20.07 -40.92 -45.05
C ARG A 132 -19.33 -40.76 -46.37
N ALA A 133 -18.50 -39.73 -46.52
CA ALA A 133 -17.72 -39.52 -47.74
C ALA A 133 -16.72 -40.67 -48.00
N VAL A 134 -16.08 -41.17 -46.94
CA VAL A 134 -15.17 -42.33 -47.03
C VAL A 134 -15.95 -43.60 -47.35
N ALA A 135 -17.12 -43.83 -46.74
CA ALA A 135 -17.98 -44.97 -47.03
C ALA A 135 -18.47 -44.97 -48.48
N ALA A 136 -18.92 -43.82 -48.98
CA ALA A 136 -19.32 -43.62 -50.36
C ALA A 136 -18.18 -43.97 -51.32
N ASN A 137 -16.97 -43.44 -51.08
CA ASN A 137 -15.79 -43.74 -51.90
C ASN A 137 -15.40 -45.23 -51.88
N LYS A 138 -15.51 -45.89 -50.72
CA LYS A 138 -15.26 -47.34 -50.62
C LYS A 138 -16.27 -48.13 -51.44
N LEU A 139 -17.55 -47.79 -51.35
CA LEU A 139 -18.63 -48.43 -52.09
C LEU A 139 -18.43 -48.29 -53.61
N PHE A 140 -18.11 -47.08 -54.07
CA PHE A 140 -17.86 -46.81 -55.49
C PHE A 140 -16.64 -47.56 -56.02
N LYS A 141 -15.57 -47.68 -55.21
CA LYS A 141 -14.37 -48.46 -55.59
C LYS A 141 -14.64 -49.96 -55.65
N SER A 142 -15.50 -50.50 -54.79
CA SER A 142 -15.83 -51.92 -54.80
C SER A 142 -16.75 -52.33 -55.96
N ASP A 143 -17.65 -51.45 -56.39
CA ASP A 143 -18.62 -51.77 -57.44
C ASP A 143 -18.94 -50.54 -58.31
N SER A 144 -18.01 -50.16 -59.18
CA SER A 144 -18.16 -48.97 -60.03
C SER A 144 -19.09 -49.16 -61.23
N LYS A 145 -19.56 -50.40 -61.49
CA LYS A 145 -20.33 -50.75 -62.69
C LYS A 145 -21.84 -50.75 -62.47
N THR A 146 -22.31 -50.88 -61.23
CA THR A 146 -23.74 -50.91 -60.94
C THR A 146 -24.31 -49.50 -60.79
N SER A 147 -25.46 -49.24 -61.41
CA SER A 147 -26.16 -47.95 -61.31
C SER A 147 -26.57 -47.62 -59.87
N GLU A 148 -26.87 -48.63 -59.07
CA GLU A 148 -27.20 -48.48 -57.65
C GLU A 148 -26.00 -48.01 -56.82
N ALA A 149 -24.79 -48.53 -57.08
CA ALA A 149 -23.59 -48.08 -56.38
C ALA A 149 -23.22 -46.63 -56.76
N ILE A 150 -23.42 -46.24 -58.03
CA ILE A 150 -23.26 -44.85 -58.49
C ILE A 150 -24.24 -43.92 -57.77
N ARG A 151 -25.53 -44.30 -57.71
CA ARG A 151 -26.57 -43.51 -57.03
C ARG A 151 -26.25 -43.35 -55.54
N ARG A 152 -25.95 -44.45 -54.84
CA ARG A 152 -25.57 -44.39 -53.42
C ARG A 152 -24.32 -43.58 -53.17
N PHE A 153 -23.33 -43.67 -54.07
CA PHE A 153 -22.15 -42.83 -54.00
C PHE A 153 -22.53 -41.34 -54.09
N GLN A 154 -23.36 -40.96 -55.06
CA GLN A 154 -23.82 -39.58 -55.22
C GLN A 154 -24.61 -39.11 -54.00
N ASP A 155 -25.57 -39.90 -53.53
CA ASP A 155 -26.42 -39.56 -52.38
C ASP A 155 -25.59 -39.38 -51.10
N GLU A 156 -24.71 -40.33 -50.77
CA GLU A 156 -23.86 -40.25 -49.56
C GLU A 156 -22.77 -39.18 -49.68
N PHE A 157 -22.20 -38.97 -50.87
CA PHE A 157 -21.22 -37.92 -51.08
C PHE A 157 -21.86 -36.52 -50.97
N ILE A 158 -23.06 -36.31 -51.51
CA ILE A 158 -23.82 -35.07 -51.34
C ILE A 158 -24.19 -34.88 -49.86
N ALA A 159 -24.70 -35.92 -49.20
CA ALA A 159 -25.08 -35.89 -47.79
C ALA A 159 -23.89 -35.63 -46.85
N SER A 160 -22.67 -36.04 -47.24
CA SER A 160 -21.45 -35.77 -46.48
C SER A 160 -21.05 -34.29 -46.45
N ARG A 161 -21.52 -33.50 -47.41
CA ARG A 161 -21.21 -32.06 -47.60
C ARG A 161 -19.71 -31.74 -47.75
N VAL A 162 -18.85 -32.71 -48.04
CA VAL A 162 -17.40 -32.45 -48.28
C VAL A 162 -17.16 -31.51 -49.47
N SER A 163 -18.08 -31.49 -50.44
CA SER A 163 -18.06 -30.52 -51.55
C SER A 163 -18.16 -29.07 -51.06
N THR A 164 -18.83 -28.80 -49.95
CA THR A 164 -18.94 -27.45 -49.37
C THR A 164 -17.61 -26.94 -48.82
N VAL A 165 -16.79 -27.83 -48.24
CA VAL A 165 -15.41 -27.51 -47.84
C VAL A 165 -14.58 -27.15 -49.06
N THR A 166 -14.74 -27.92 -50.14
CA THR A 166 -14.05 -27.66 -51.40
C THR A 166 -14.46 -26.31 -51.99
N ALA A 167 -15.74 -25.98 -51.98
CA ALA A 167 -16.24 -24.68 -52.43
C ALA A 167 -15.76 -23.53 -51.54
N ALA A 168 -15.71 -23.74 -50.22
CA ALA A 168 -15.17 -22.77 -49.27
C ALA A 168 -13.67 -22.54 -49.49
N LEU A 169 -12.89 -23.61 -49.69
CA LEU A 169 -11.47 -23.52 -50.04
C LEU A 169 -11.27 -22.85 -51.39
N LYS A 170 -12.05 -23.20 -52.42
CA LYS A 170 -11.97 -22.56 -53.73
C LYS A 170 -12.27 -21.07 -53.63
N SER A 171 -13.28 -20.66 -52.87
CA SER A 171 -13.61 -19.24 -52.72
C SER A 171 -12.58 -18.46 -51.89
N LEU A 172 -11.82 -19.10 -51.00
CA LEU A 172 -10.69 -18.47 -50.32
C LEU A 172 -9.44 -18.41 -51.21
N ILE A 173 -9.13 -19.50 -51.89
CA ILE A 173 -7.90 -19.65 -52.70
C ILE A 173 -8.01 -18.94 -54.04
N SER A 174 -9.21 -18.86 -54.63
CA SER A 174 -9.40 -18.22 -55.93
C SER A 174 -9.40 -16.71 -55.73
N PRO A 175 -8.38 -15.99 -56.19
CA PRO A 175 -8.35 -14.54 -56.10
C PRO A 175 -9.58 -13.93 -56.80
N PRO A 176 -10.17 -12.84 -56.28
CA PRO A 176 -11.06 -12.02 -57.10
C PRO A 176 -10.32 -11.64 -58.39
N LEU A 177 -11.00 -11.78 -59.55
CA LEU A 177 -10.41 -11.68 -60.89
C LEU A 177 -9.39 -10.53 -60.96
N GLY A 178 -8.11 -10.87 -61.16
CA GLY A 178 -7.01 -9.90 -61.31
C GLY A 178 -6.02 -9.78 -60.14
N SER A 179 -6.24 -10.47 -59.01
CA SER A 179 -5.27 -10.48 -57.90
C SER A 179 -4.27 -11.65 -57.98
N SER A 180 -2.97 -11.34 -57.87
CA SER A 180 -1.86 -12.32 -57.88
C SER A 180 -1.86 -13.20 -56.62
N GLU A 181 -1.27 -14.40 -56.67
CA GLU A 181 -1.00 -15.30 -55.51
C GLU A 181 -0.39 -14.56 -54.30
N ALA A 182 0.49 -13.59 -54.58
CA ALA A 182 1.09 -12.74 -53.57
C ALA A 182 0.03 -11.97 -52.74
N SER A 183 -1.19 -11.82 -53.26
CA SER A 183 -2.28 -11.10 -52.60
C SER A 183 -2.89 -11.87 -51.42
N LEU A 184 -3.01 -13.21 -51.48
CA LEU A 184 -3.60 -13.99 -50.39
C LEU A 184 -2.68 -14.04 -49.17
N ARG A 185 -1.39 -14.29 -49.39
CA ARG A 185 -0.37 -14.23 -48.32
C ARG A 185 -0.25 -12.83 -47.73
N ALA A 186 -0.24 -11.80 -48.58
CA ALA A 186 -0.24 -10.41 -48.12
C ALA A 186 -1.48 -10.10 -47.27
N GLN A 187 -2.69 -10.49 -47.70
CA GLN A 187 -3.93 -10.28 -46.96
C GLN A 187 -3.93 -11.02 -45.61
N THR A 188 -3.47 -12.28 -45.60
CA THR A 188 -3.38 -13.08 -44.37
C THR A 188 -2.38 -12.47 -43.40
N SER A 189 -1.19 -12.08 -43.87
CA SER A 189 -0.19 -11.39 -43.06
C SER A 189 -0.71 -10.07 -42.49
N LEU A 190 -1.44 -9.30 -43.29
CA LEU A 190 -2.05 -8.05 -42.87
C LEU A 190 -3.06 -8.27 -41.76
N ALA A 191 -3.94 -9.26 -41.91
CA ALA A 191 -4.94 -9.59 -40.91
C ALA A 191 -4.28 -10.05 -39.60
N HIS A 192 -3.17 -10.78 -39.67
CA HIS A 192 -2.39 -11.15 -38.49
C HIS A 192 -1.77 -9.92 -37.81
N ILE A 193 -1.23 -8.97 -38.57
CA ILE A 193 -0.71 -7.72 -37.99
C ILE A 193 -1.86 -6.94 -37.33
N GLN A 194 -3.02 -6.80 -37.98
CA GLN A 194 -4.19 -6.13 -37.39
C GLN A 194 -4.67 -6.81 -36.11
N ALA A 195 -4.74 -8.15 -36.10
CA ALA A 195 -5.16 -8.90 -34.93
C ALA A 195 -4.13 -8.79 -33.79
N ALA A 196 -2.83 -8.80 -34.11
CA ALA A 196 -1.76 -8.58 -33.14
C ALA A 196 -1.85 -7.16 -32.53
N LEU A 197 -2.02 -6.12 -33.36
CA LEU A 197 -2.20 -4.74 -32.90
C LEU A 197 -3.45 -4.60 -32.02
N ALA A 198 -4.58 -5.19 -32.41
CA ALA A 198 -5.79 -5.19 -31.60
C ALA A 198 -5.59 -5.91 -30.25
N SER A 199 -4.84 -7.02 -30.23
CA SER A 199 -4.48 -7.73 -29.00
C SER A 199 -3.57 -6.88 -28.11
N CYS A 200 -2.58 -6.20 -28.68
CA CYS A 200 -1.72 -5.26 -27.95
C CYS A 200 -2.54 -4.12 -27.34
N GLN A 201 -3.46 -3.53 -28.11
CA GLN A 201 -4.33 -2.47 -27.63
C GLN A 201 -5.25 -2.93 -26.49
N ALA A 202 -5.83 -4.14 -26.60
CA ALA A 202 -6.62 -4.73 -25.53
C ALA A 202 -5.77 -4.98 -24.27
N SER A 203 -4.53 -5.44 -24.43
CA SER A 203 -3.58 -5.63 -23.33
C SER A 203 -3.21 -4.30 -22.66
N LEU A 204 -2.95 -3.23 -23.42
CA LEU A 204 -2.67 -1.90 -22.88
C LEU A 204 -3.88 -1.34 -22.11
N LYS A 205 -5.09 -1.45 -22.66
CA LYS A 205 -6.33 -1.06 -21.96
C LYS A 205 -6.52 -1.86 -20.67
N HIS A 206 -6.21 -3.15 -20.68
CA HIS A 206 -6.27 -3.97 -19.48
C HIS A 206 -5.24 -3.52 -18.43
N ALA A 207 -3.99 -3.24 -18.84
CA ALA A 207 -2.97 -2.71 -17.95
C ALA A 207 -3.35 -1.35 -17.36
N GLN A 208 -3.98 -0.48 -18.16
CA GLN A 208 -4.49 0.81 -17.72
C GLN A 208 -5.59 0.67 -16.67
N THR A 209 -6.58 -0.20 -16.90
CA THR A 209 -7.66 -0.42 -15.92
C THR A 209 -7.14 -1.05 -14.61
N GLN A 210 -6.15 -1.95 -14.69
CA GLN A 210 -5.46 -2.45 -13.50
C GLN A 210 -4.77 -1.31 -12.73
N MET A 211 -3.99 -0.48 -13.41
CA MET A 211 -3.31 0.66 -12.81
C MET A 211 -4.29 1.63 -12.13
N ASP A 212 -5.41 1.95 -12.78
CA ASP A 212 -6.43 2.84 -12.21
C ASP A 212 -7.07 2.23 -10.95
N THR A 213 -7.28 0.91 -10.93
CA THR A 213 -7.77 0.19 -9.75
C THR A 213 -6.77 0.31 -8.59
N VAL A 214 -5.48 0.06 -8.83
CA VAL A 214 -4.43 0.22 -7.81
C VAL A 214 -4.37 1.67 -7.32
N ALA A 215 -4.49 2.65 -8.22
CA ALA A 215 -4.47 4.06 -7.87
C ALA A 215 -5.63 4.44 -6.93
N VAL A 216 -6.84 3.95 -7.19
CA VAL A 216 -8.00 4.16 -6.31
C VAL A 216 -7.78 3.55 -4.93
N ASP A 217 -7.24 2.33 -4.87
CA ASP A 217 -6.95 1.64 -3.60
C ASP A 217 -5.87 2.37 -2.79
N VAL A 218 -4.80 2.84 -3.44
CA VAL A 218 -3.74 3.64 -2.81
C VAL A 218 -4.29 4.96 -2.28
N CYS A 219 -5.10 5.68 -3.07
CA CYS A 219 -5.78 6.90 -2.61
C CYS A 219 -6.68 6.65 -1.40
N THR A 220 -7.41 5.53 -1.40
CA THR A 220 -8.29 5.13 -0.29
C THR A 220 -7.50 4.83 0.97
N LEU A 221 -6.37 4.11 0.86
CA LEU A 221 -5.49 3.84 1.99
C LEU A 221 -4.85 5.13 2.51
N ASN A 222 -4.41 6.03 1.62
CA ASN A 222 -3.83 7.31 2.02
C ASN A 222 -4.83 8.21 2.75
N ALA A 223 -6.10 8.23 2.31
CA ALA A 223 -7.17 8.93 3.01
C ALA A 223 -7.38 8.37 4.44
N ARG A 224 -7.34 7.04 4.61
CA ARG A 224 -7.43 6.40 5.93
C ARG A 224 -6.23 6.72 6.83
N ILE A 225 -5.03 6.82 6.26
CA ILE A 225 -3.82 7.21 6.98
C ILE A 225 -3.97 8.63 7.53
N GLU A 226 -4.39 9.59 6.70
CA GLU A 226 -4.58 10.98 7.13
C GLU A 226 -5.73 11.13 8.13
N GLU A 227 -6.84 10.41 7.94
CA GLU A 227 -7.94 10.37 8.92
C GLU A 227 -7.44 9.83 10.26
N ALA A 228 -6.71 8.71 10.26
CA ALA A 228 -6.17 8.09 11.46
C ALA A 228 -5.16 9.00 12.17
N LYS A 229 -4.37 9.77 11.42
CA LYS A 229 -3.42 10.75 11.95
C LYS A 229 -4.13 11.88 12.71
N VAL A 230 -5.11 12.51 12.08
CA VAL A 230 -5.92 13.57 12.71
C VAL A 230 -6.68 13.02 13.92
N ARG A 231 -7.28 11.84 13.78
CA ARG A 231 -8.02 11.17 14.86
C ARG A 231 -7.12 10.84 16.05
N ALA A 232 -5.93 10.30 15.81
CA ALA A 232 -4.97 9.98 16.86
C ALA A 232 -4.52 11.24 17.62
N GLN A 233 -4.24 12.35 16.92
CA GLN A 233 -3.88 13.61 17.58
C GLN A 233 -4.98 14.09 18.52
N ILE A 234 -6.24 14.03 18.08
CA ILE A 234 -7.40 14.42 18.89
C ILE A 234 -7.61 13.44 20.05
N GLU A 235 -7.60 12.13 19.82
CA GLU A 235 -7.87 11.14 20.87
C GLU A 235 -6.80 11.08 21.97
N VAL A 236 -5.54 11.38 21.63
CA VAL A 236 -4.42 11.32 22.58
C VAL A 236 -4.30 12.61 23.40
N LEU A 237 -4.50 13.77 22.79
CA LEU A 237 -4.30 15.08 23.43
C LEU A 237 -5.61 15.73 23.89
N SER A 238 -6.77 15.32 23.36
CA SER A 238 -8.08 15.88 23.73
C SER A 238 -8.92 14.88 24.54
N SER A 239 -9.57 15.39 25.60
CA SER A 239 -10.39 14.55 26.46
C SER A 239 -11.73 14.26 25.77
N PRO A 240 -12.14 12.98 25.61
CA PRO A 240 -13.43 12.65 25.00
C PRO A 240 -14.62 13.18 25.80
N LYS A 241 -14.42 13.54 27.07
CA LYS A 241 -15.48 14.05 27.96
C LYS A 241 -15.74 15.56 27.83
N SER A 242 -14.89 16.32 27.12
CA SER A 242 -15.02 17.79 27.03
C SER A 242 -15.50 18.31 25.69
N ALA A 243 -16.05 17.47 24.80
CA ALA A 243 -16.48 17.86 23.45
C ALA A 243 -17.51 19.01 23.35
N LYS A 244 -18.04 19.53 24.46
CA LYS A 244 -19.00 20.65 24.52
C LYS A 244 -18.49 21.92 25.23
N LEU A 245 -17.31 21.90 25.84
CA LEU A 245 -16.74 23.06 26.54
C LEU A 245 -15.31 23.26 26.03
N LYS A 246 -14.97 24.52 25.75
CA LYS A 246 -13.67 25.03 25.24
C LYS A 246 -12.54 24.01 25.37
N GLU A 247 -11.84 23.76 24.26
CA GLU A 247 -10.64 22.91 24.13
C GLU A 247 -9.68 23.06 25.33
N GLU A 248 -10.01 22.39 26.42
CA GLU A 248 -9.23 22.39 27.64
C GLU A 248 -8.17 21.32 27.45
N ASP A 249 -6.93 21.78 27.33
CA ASP A 249 -5.75 20.97 27.18
C ASP A 249 -5.64 19.98 28.36
N ILE A 250 -5.71 18.67 28.09
CA ILE A 250 -5.58 17.63 29.11
C ILE A 250 -4.28 17.82 29.88
N VAL A 251 -3.22 18.25 29.19
CA VAL A 251 -1.91 18.46 29.80
C VAL A 251 -1.99 19.59 30.82
N ALA A 252 -2.65 20.70 30.50
CA ALA A 252 -2.84 21.80 31.44
C ALA A 252 -3.64 21.36 32.67
N ASN A 253 -4.70 20.57 32.48
CA ASN A 253 -5.51 20.03 33.57
C ASN A 253 -4.72 19.08 34.47
N ALA A 254 -3.90 18.19 33.88
CA ALA A 254 -3.03 17.29 34.63
C ALA A 254 -1.92 18.04 35.39
N VAL A 255 -1.31 19.06 34.77
CA VAL A 255 -0.31 19.92 35.42
C VAL A 255 -0.94 20.73 36.55
N GLN A 256 -2.18 21.22 36.38
CA GLN A 256 -2.90 21.95 37.42
C GLN A 256 -3.28 21.03 38.59
N ALA A 257 -3.70 19.79 38.32
CA ALA A 257 -3.96 18.79 39.36
C ALA A 257 -2.67 18.48 40.15
N ALA A 258 -1.57 18.22 39.44
CA ALA A 258 -0.25 18.04 40.04
C ALA A 258 0.19 19.27 40.87
N SER A 259 -0.07 20.48 40.37
CA SER A 259 0.22 21.73 41.07
C SER A 259 -0.54 21.83 42.39
N LYS A 260 -1.83 21.46 42.42
CA LYS A 260 -2.64 21.45 43.65
C LYS A 260 -2.05 20.51 44.70
N GLU A 261 -1.63 19.31 44.30
CA GLU A 261 -1.02 18.33 45.22
C GLU A 261 0.34 18.81 45.77
N VAL A 262 1.23 19.27 44.88
CA VAL A 262 2.54 19.79 45.30
C VAL A 262 2.40 21.05 46.14
N LYS A 263 1.37 21.87 45.88
CA LYS A 263 1.07 23.07 46.68
C LYS A 263 0.76 22.74 48.13
N VAL A 264 0.05 21.64 48.41
CA VAL A 264 -0.18 21.19 49.80
C VAL A 264 1.14 20.91 50.51
N VAL A 265 2.11 20.31 49.83
CA VAL A 265 3.44 20.05 50.39
C VAL A 265 4.23 21.35 50.54
N MET A 266 4.21 22.22 49.53
CA MET A 266 4.91 23.50 49.54
C MET A 266 4.38 24.46 50.63
N ASP A 267 3.08 24.46 50.88
CA ASP A 267 2.45 25.28 51.93
C ASP A 267 2.75 24.74 53.34
N ARG A 268 3.04 23.43 53.47
CA ARG A 268 3.52 22.82 54.74
C ARG A 268 4.96 23.20 55.08
N LEU A 269 5.75 23.68 54.11
CA LEU A 269 7.10 24.20 54.28
C LEU A 269 7.07 25.65 54.76
N THR A 270 6.56 25.83 55.98
CA THR A 270 6.55 27.13 56.66
C THR A 270 7.98 27.57 56.96
N TRP A 271 8.24 28.88 56.95
CA TRP A 271 9.59 29.44 57.11
C TRP A 271 10.25 29.00 58.43
N TRP A 272 9.48 28.81 59.51
CA TRP A 272 10.03 28.32 60.77
C TRP A 272 10.41 26.84 60.72
N ARG A 273 9.73 26.00 59.93
CA ARG A 273 10.12 24.60 59.73
C ARG A 273 11.38 24.47 58.90
N MET A 274 11.60 25.40 57.96
CA MET A 274 12.83 25.45 57.17
C MET A 274 14.06 25.55 58.09
N LEU A 275 13.99 26.34 59.15
CA LEU A 275 15.11 26.55 60.08
C LEU A 275 15.64 25.27 60.72
N TRP A 276 14.75 24.30 60.96
CA TRP A 276 15.11 23.05 61.63
C TRP A 276 15.48 21.94 60.65
N ARG A 277 15.09 22.02 59.37
CA ARG A 277 15.11 20.90 58.41
C ARG A 277 15.43 21.33 56.98
N VAL A 278 16.48 22.14 56.79
CA VAL A 278 16.85 22.65 55.44
C VAL A 278 17.16 21.52 54.45
N ASP A 279 17.79 20.45 54.92
CA ASP A 279 18.21 19.31 54.09
C ASP A 279 17.05 18.39 53.69
N GLU A 280 15.96 18.38 54.46
CA GLU A 280 14.76 17.59 54.12
C GLU A 280 13.91 18.26 53.04
N ILE A 281 14.08 19.57 52.78
CA ILE A 281 13.24 20.32 51.83
C ILE A 281 13.39 19.75 50.42
N SER A 282 14.62 19.52 49.98
CA SER A 282 14.89 19.00 48.64
C SER A 282 14.28 17.61 48.47
N LEU A 283 14.41 16.74 49.48
CA LEU A 283 13.86 15.40 49.50
C LEU A 283 12.32 15.41 49.48
N LEU A 284 11.69 16.22 50.34
CA LEU A 284 10.23 16.32 50.43
C LEU A 284 9.61 16.87 49.14
N VAL A 285 10.20 17.94 48.58
CA VAL A 285 9.73 18.52 47.31
C VAL A 285 9.97 17.55 46.17
N THR A 286 11.15 16.91 46.09
CA THR A 286 11.45 15.91 45.04
C THR A 286 10.48 14.74 45.09
N GLN A 287 10.20 14.21 46.29
CA GLN A 287 9.24 13.14 46.47
C GLN A 287 7.82 13.57 46.08
N ALA A 288 7.40 14.78 46.48
CA ALA A 288 6.10 15.33 46.10
C ALA A 288 5.96 15.49 44.59
N VAL A 289 6.98 16.06 43.93
CA VAL A 289 7.02 16.19 42.46
C VAL A 289 6.99 14.80 41.81
N HIS A 290 7.73 13.83 42.33
CA HIS A 290 7.75 12.48 41.77
C HIS A 290 6.38 11.79 41.84
N GLN A 291 5.64 12.01 42.93
CA GLN A 291 4.32 11.40 43.14
C GLN A 291 3.20 12.12 42.38
N ALA A 292 3.23 13.45 42.35
CA ALA A 292 2.15 14.28 41.82
C ALA A 292 2.29 14.60 40.31
N TRP A 293 3.51 14.63 39.76
CA TRP A 293 3.73 15.09 38.38
C TRP A 293 3.10 14.17 37.35
N CYS A 294 1.96 14.59 36.81
CA CYS A 294 1.30 14.04 35.61
C CYS A 294 1.09 12.51 35.61
N ARG A 295 0.94 11.86 36.78
CA ARG A 295 0.80 10.39 36.88
C ARG A 295 -0.40 9.84 36.10
N ASP A 296 -1.52 10.55 36.13
CA ASP A 296 -2.71 10.13 35.39
C ASP A 296 -2.57 10.34 33.89
N LEU A 297 -1.87 11.41 33.47
CA LEU A 297 -1.52 11.63 32.07
C LEU A 297 -0.56 10.54 31.58
N GLU A 298 0.45 10.15 32.37
CA GLU A 298 1.36 9.06 32.03
C GLU A 298 0.61 7.74 31.82
N ARG A 299 -0.31 7.38 32.72
CA ARG A 299 -1.18 6.20 32.57
C ARG A 299 -2.04 6.27 31.31
N GLN A 300 -2.61 7.43 31.00
CA GLN A 300 -3.38 7.64 29.79
C GLN A 300 -2.50 7.49 28.54
N LEU A 301 -1.31 8.07 28.51
CA LEU A 301 -0.37 7.92 27.40
C LEU A 301 0.10 6.48 27.21
N ILE A 302 0.28 5.72 28.29
CA ILE A 302 0.58 4.28 28.21
C ILE A 302 -0.59 3.54 27.55
N LEU A 303 -1.83 3.80 27.98
CA LEU A 303 -3.02 3.19 27.35
C LEU A 303 -3.12 3.57 25.86
N GLN A 304 -2.90 4.85 25.54
CA GLN A 304 -2.95 5.34 24.16
C GLN A 304 -1.82 4.76 23.31
N SER A 305 -0.63 4.53 23.86
CA SER A 305 0.46 3.85 23.15
C SER A 305 0.04 2.44 22.72
N GLY A 306 -0.74 1.72 23.53
CA GLY A 306 -1.31 0.43 23.14
C GLY A 306 -2.29 0.54 21.96
N ARG A 307 -3.12 1.60 21.94
CA ARG A 307 -4.06 1.86 20.83
C ARG A 307 -3.33 2.24 19.54
N LEU A 308 -2.30 3.07 19.64
CA LEU A 308 -1.45 3.43 18.49
C LEU A 308 -0.69 2.22 17.94
N ALA A 309 -0.25 1.29 18.80
CA ALA A 309 0.34 0.03 18.35
C ALA A 309 -0.68 -0.86 17.60
N ALA A 310 -1.95 -0.89 18.03
CA ALA A 310 -3.00 -1.57 17.29
C ALA A 310 -3.25 -0.91 15.91
N LEU A 311 -3.28 0.42 15.87
CA LEU A 311 -3.40 1.18 14.63
C LEU A 311 -2.22 0.93 13.67
N GLN A 312 -0.99 0.88 14.19
CA GLN A 312 0.21 0.52 13.43
C GLN A 312 0.06 -0.85 12.76
N ALA A 313 -0.42 -1.86 13.50
CA ALA A 313 -0.65 -3.20 12.97
C ALA A 313 -1.78 -3.22 11.92
N GLU A 314 -2.86 -2.47 12.15
CA GLU A 314 -3.98 -2.34 11.22
C GLU A 314 -3.54 -1.74 9.88
N MET A 315 -2.83 -0.61 9.90
CA MET A 315 -2.36 0.07 8.69
C MET A 315 -1.33 -0.76 7.93
N THR A 316 -0.42 -1.42 8.65
CA THR A 316 0.54 -2.36 8.06
C THR A 316 -0.19 -3.52 7.38
N LYS A 317 -1.19 -4.12 8.04
CA LYS A 317 -2.00 -5.19 7.48
C LYS A 317 -2.80 -4.73 6.26
N ALA A 318 -3.38 -3.53 6.30
CA ALA A 318 -4.14 -2.97 5.19
C ALA A 318 -3.26 -2.78 3.95
N LEU A 319 -2.03 -2.28 4.12
CA LEU A 319 -1.06 -2.17 3.01
C LEU A 319 -0.72 -3.54 2.42
N PHE A 320 -0.39 -4.54 3.24
CA PHE A 320 -0.05 -5.88 2.72
C PHE A 320 -1.25 -6.58 2.07
N ALA A 321 -2.48 -6.31 2.54
CA ALA A 321 -3.69 -6.78 1.89
C ALA A 321 -3.89 -6.13 0.50
N LEU A 322 -3.61 -4.83 0.36
CA LEU A 322 -3.61 -4.13 -0.93
C LEU A 322 -2.58 -4.76 -1.87
N LEU A 323 -1.35 -5.00 -1.41
CA LEU A 323 -0.32 -5.66 -2.23
C LEU A 323 -0.70 -7.09 -2.64
N ALA A 324 -1.43 -7.83 -1.79
CA ALA A 324 -1.90 -9.17 -2.09
C ALA A 324 -3.09 -9.17 -3.09
N ALA A 325 -3.92 -8.12 -3.06
CA ALA A 325 -5.05 -7.96 -3.98
C ALA A 325 -4.60 -7.73 -5.44
N HIS A 326 -3.38 -7.23 -5.63
CA HIS A 326 -2.81 -6.90 -6.95
C HIS A 326 -1.60 -7.78 -7.30
N PRO A 327 -1.83 -9.05 -7.71
CA PRO A 327 -0.75 -10.00 -7.94
C PRO A 327 0.03 -9.78 -9.24
N SER A 328 -0.43 -8.90 -10.13
CA SER A 328 0.22 -8.64 -11.42
C SER A 328 1.47 -7.77 -11.26
N PRO A 329 2.54 -8.04 -12.03
CA PRO A 329 3.65 -7.10 -12.16
C PRO A 329 3.16 -5.81 -12.84
N PRO A 330 3.70 -4.62 -12.49
CA PRO A 330 4.86 -4.39 -11.61
C PRO A 330 4.51 -4.27 -10.12
N PHE A 331 3.23 -4.32 -9.74
CA PHE A 331 2.78 -4.03 -8.37
C PHE A 331 3.18 -5.11 -7.36
N LYS A 332 3.30 -6.37 -7.80
CA LYS A 332 3.91 -7.46 -7.02
C LYS A 332 5.44 -7.47 -7.15
N SER A 333 6.08 -6.38 -6.75
CA SER A 333 7.55 -6.30 -6.72
C SER A 333 8.10 -6.94 -5.44
N ALA A 334 8.93 -7.99 -5.60
CA ALA A 334 9.64 -8.59 -4.47
C ALA A 334 10.56 -7.59 -3.76
N VAL A 335 11.09 -6.61 -4.50
CA VAL A 335 11.93 -5.53 -3.94
C VAL A 335 11.11 -4.63 -3.01
N LEU A 336 9.89 -4.26 -3.43
CA LEU A 336 8.99 -3.47 -2.60
C LEU A 336 8.54 -4.23 -1.35
N GLN A 337 8.18 -5.50 -1.49
CA GLN A 337 7.78 -6.32 -0.34
C GLN A 337 8.93 -6.47 0.65
N ASN A 338 10.15 -6.74 0.17
CA ASN A 338 11.32 -6.88 1.02
C ASN A 338 11.67 -5.57 1.74
N SER A 339 11.58 -4.42 1.07
CA SER A 339 11.85 -3.12 1.71
C SER A 339 10.82 -2.79 2.79
N LEU A 340 9.54 -3.06 2.54
CA LEU A 340 8.48 -2.85 3.54
C LEU A 340 8.62 -3.81 4.73
N HIS A 341 8.96 -5.07 4.49
CA HIS A 341 9.27 -6.02 5.55
C HIS A 341 10.51 -5.60 6.35
N GLN A 342 11.52 -5.02 5.71
CA GLN A 342 12.70 -4.51 6.41
C GLN A 342 12.35 -3.35 7.35
N ILE A 343 11.47 -2.43 6.93
CA ILE A 343 10.97 -1.34 7.78
C ILE A 343 10.16 -1.92 8.95
N ALA A 344 9.22 -2.83 8.65
CA ALA A 344 8.35 -3.45 9.66
C ALA A 344 9.11 -4.30 10.70
N ASN A 345 10.21 -4.94 10.29
CA ASN A 345 11.05 -5.74 11.18
C ASN A 345 12.19 -4.92 11.82
N SER A 346 12.28 -3.62 11.56
CA SER A 346 13.32 -2.79 12.15
C SER A 346 13.12 -2.65 13.67
N PRO A 347 14.19 -2.61 14.49
CA PRO A 347 14.08 -2.52 15.94
C PRO A 347 13.48 -1.19 16.42
N THR A 348 13.45 -0.17 15.56
CA THR A 348 12.87 1.15 15.82
C THR A 348 11.38 1.23 15.53
N PHE A 349 10.85 0.29 14.76
CA PHE A 349 9.44 0.23 14.37
C PHE A 349 8.47 0.04 15.56
N PRO A 350 8.66 -0.91 16.49
CA PRO A 350 7.67 -1.14 17.53
C PRO A 350 7.50 0.09 18.44
N LEU A 351 6.24 0.50 18.62
CA LEU A 351 5.91 1.61 19.50
C LEU A 351 6.05 1.18 20.96
N THR A 352 7.02 1.76 21.67
CA THR A 352 7.17 1.55 23.12
C THR A 352 6.47 2.67 23.90
N PRO A 353 5.88 2.39 25.08
CA PRO A 353 5.24 3.42 25.90
C PRO A 353 6.18 4.58 26.27
N GLN A 354 7.47 4.28 26.39
CA GLN A 354 8.52 5.27 26.65
C GLN A 354 8.58 6.37 25.57
N THR A 355 8.17 6.08 24.32
CA THR A 355 8.16 7.09 23.25
C THR A 355 7.27 8.28 23.62
N LEU A 356 6.08 8.03 24.19
CA LEU A 356 5.15 9.08 24.58
C LEU A 356 5.38 9.60 26.00
N THR A 357 5.91 8.78 26.91
CA THR A 357 6.14 9.20 28.31
C THR A 357 7.50 9.87 28.53
N HIS A 358 8.41 9.81 27.54
CA HIS A 358 9.74 10.43 27.65
C HIS A 358 9.70 11.93 27.97
N PRO A 359 8.88 12.77 27.31
CA PRO A 359 8.78 14.19 27.67
C PRO A 359 8.36 14.45 29.13
N ILE A 360 7.45 13.63 29.68
CA ILE A 360 7.03 13.73 31.08
C ILE A 360 8.21 13.46 32.01
N ASN A 361 8.98 12.40 31.74
CA ASN A 361 10.13 12.01 32.53
C ASN A 361 11.24 13.07 32.48
N THR A 362 11.52 13.62 31.30
CA THR A 362 12.52 14.68 31.09
C THR A 362 12.13 15.96 31.81
N ARG A 363 10.87 16.41 31.68
CA ARG A 363 10.37 17.62 32.35
C ARG A 363 10.29 17.46 33.87
N ARG A 364 9.94 16.27 34.35
CA ARG A 364 9.99 15.92 35.78
C ARG A 364 11.41 16.02 36.32
N ALA A 365 12.38 15.42 35.62
CA ALA A 365 13.80 15.50 35.98
C ALA A 365 14.27 16.97 36.00
N GLN A 366 13.84 17.78 35.03
CA GLN A 366 14.16 19.21 34.97
C GLN A 366 13.68 19.99 36.21
N ILE A 367 12.48 19.70 36.73
CA ILE A 367 11.94 20.35 37.95
C ILE A 367 12.72 19.93 39.21
N ILE A 368 13.13 18.68 39.26
CA ILE A 368 13.91 18.14 40.38
C ILE A 368 15.33 18.71 40.36
N GLU A 369 15.96 18.76 39.18
CA GLU A 369 17.35 19.14 39.04
C GLU A 369 17.59 20.66 39.16
N TYR A 370 16.75 21.51 38.56
CA TYR A 370 17.01 22.96 38.53
C TYR A 370 16.19 23.79 39.54
N PRO A 371 14.85 23.88 39.47
CA PRO A 371 14.08 24.67 40.44
C PRO A 371 14.23 24.18 41.88
N THR A 372 14.22 22.86 42.10
CA THR A 372 14.23 22.30 43.46
C THR A 372 15.60 22.46 44.13
N THR A 373 16.70 22.32 43.40
CA THR A 373 18.05 22.62 43.92
C THR A 373 18.22 24.10 44.22
N ARG A 374 17.70 25.00 43.37
CA ARG A 374 17.71 26.45 43.63
C ARG A 374 16.90 26.82 44.87
N LEU A 375 15.74 26.18 45.06
CA LEU A 375 14.92 26.37 46.26
C LEU A 375 15.67 25.91 47.51
N HIS A 376 16.37 24.78 47.45
CA HIS A 376 17.18 24.27 48.55
C HIS A 376 18.35 25.20 48.89
N VAL A 377 19.11 25.68 47.89
CA VAL A 377 20.20 26.66 48.10
C VAL A 377 19.67 27.98 48.65
N ALA A 378 18.50 28.44 48.19
CA ALA A 378 17.86 29.63 48.75
C ALA A 378 17.43 29.41 50.21
N GLY A 379 16.99 28.20 50.55
CA GLY A 379 16.71 27.81 51.93
C GLY A 379 17.96 27.85 52.80
N GLN A 380 19.06 27.24 52.36
CA GLN A 380 20.35 27.30 53.06
C GLN A 380 20.81 28.76 53.28
N ARG A 381 20.73 29.61 52.26
CA ARG A 381 21.09 31.03 52.38
C ARG A 381 20.18 31.80 53.33
N ALA A 382 18.88 31.52 53.34
CA ALA A 382 17.94 32.16 54.24
C ALA A 382 18.23 31.78 55.70
N VAL A 383 18.53 30.50 55.97
CA VAL A 383 18.90 30.03 57.32
C VAL A 383 20.22 30.66 57.77
N LEU A 384 21.24 30.66 56.92
CA LEU A 384 22.54 31.28 57.24
C LEU A 384 22.43 32.80 57.48
N GLY A 385 21.63 33.50 56.67
CA GLY A 385 21.40 34.93 56.84
C GLY A 385 20.59 35.25 58.10
N MET A 386 19.61 34.41 58.44
CA MET A 386 18.87 34.55 59.69
C MET A 386 19.76 34.24 60.90
N SER A 387 20.53 33.16 60.90
CA SER A 387 21.45 32.82 61.98
C SER A 387 22.51 33.92 62.16
N GLY A 388 23.02 34.48 61.06
CA GLY A 388 23.92 35.63 61.09
C GLY A 388 23.27 36.87 61.70
N GLY A 389 22.04 37.20 61.31
CA GLY A 389 21.29 38.33 61.86
C GLY A 389 20.92 38.18 63.34
N VAL A 390 20.54 36.96 63.76
CA VAL A 390 20.27 36.63 65.17
C VAL A 390 21.55 36.64 65.99
N ALA A 391 22.65 36.06 65.50
CA ALA A 391 23.93 36.07 66.19
C ALA A 391 24.52 37.49 66.31
N ALA A 392 24.40 38.31 65.25
CA ALA A 392 24.80 39.72 65.30
C ALA A 392 23.93 40.53 66.27
N GLY A 393 22.61 40.34 66.24
CA GLY A 393 21.69 41.00 67.17
C GLY A 393 21.87 40.58 68.62
N ALA A 394 22.06 39.27 68.88
CA ALA A 394 22.36 38.72 70.20
C ALA A 394 23.75 39.14 70.68
N GLY A 395 24.75 39.25 69.80
CA GLY A 395 26.09 39.75 70.13
C GLY A 395 26.08 41.21 70.56
N ILE A 396 25.34 42.08 69.86
CA ILE A 396 25.15 43.48 70.24
C ILE A 396 24.36 43.60 71.55
N GLY A 397 23.31 42.80 71.71
CA GLY A 397 22.52 42.78 72.94
C GLY A 397 23.29 42.26 74.16
N TRP A 398 24.10 41.21 74.00
CA TRP A 398 24.95 40.65 75.05
C TRP A 398 26.09 41.61 75.42
N ALA A 399 26.77 42.19 74.44
CA ALA A 399 27.81 43.20 74.68
C ALA A 399 27.24 44.43 75.39
N GLY A 400 26.02 44.86 75.04
CA GLY A 400 25.31 45.94 75.72
C GLY A 400 24.92 45.62 77.16
N TRP A 401 24.37 44.42 77.41
CA TRP A 401 24.01 43.98 78.77
C TRP A 401 25.24 43.78 79.67
N TYR A 402 26.30 43.14 79.15
CA TYR A 402 27.54 42.92 79.88
C TYR A 402 28.26 44.24 80.21
N GLY A 403 28.24 45.20 79.28
CA GLY A 403 28.77 46.55 79.51
C GLY A 403 28.02 47.33 80.58
N TRP A 404 26.71 47.12 80.73
CA TRP A 404 25.91 47.69 81.83
C TRP A 404 26.22 47.03 83.18
N LEU A 405 26.33 45.69 83.20
CA LEU A 405 26.52 44.92 84.43
C LEU A 405 27.92 45.09 85.05
N MET A 406 28.94 45.39 84.23
CA MET A 406 30.30 45.65 84.72
C MET A 406 30.51 47.06 85.33
N GLY A 407 29.48 47.91 85.39
CA GLY A 407 29.47 49.10 86.25
C GLY A 407 30.54 50.18 85.96
N SER A 408 31.32 50.05 84.89
CA SER A 408 32.21 51.10 84.43
C SER A 408 31.38 52.10 83.64
N GLY A 409 31.20 53.32 84.14
CA GLY A 409 30.46 54.41 83.47
C GLY A 409 30.98 54.83 82.09
N GLU A 410 31.93 54.10 81.51
CA GLU A 410 32.53 54.27 80.19
C GLU A 410 32.64 52.91 79.48
N GLY A 411 31.53 52.20 79.32
CA GLY A 411 31.50 50.97 78.51
C GLY A 411 31.88 51.24 77.04
N LEU A 412 32.23 50.19 76.28
CA LEU A 412 32.73 50.26 74.89
C LEU A 412 31.81 51.03 73.89
N PHE A 413 30.55 51.29 74.25
CA PHE A 413 29.59 52.13 73.51
C PHE A 413 29.30 53.51 74.16
N GLY A 414 30.07 53.92 75.18
CA GLY A 414 29.94 55.21 75.86
C GLY A 414 30.14 56.40 74.93
N ALA A 415 30.88 56.23 73.83
CA ALA A 415 31.01 57.24 72.78
C ALA A 415 29.71 57.49 71.98
N VAL A 416 28.71 56.60 72.07
CA VAL A 416 27.44 56.72 71.33
C VAL A 416 26.24 57.00 72.28
N GLY A 417 26.44 57.01 73.60
CA GLY A 417 25.43 57.43 74.58
C GLY A 417 24.13 56.60 74.60
N LEU A 418 24.18 55.33 74.21
CA LEU A 418 23.01 54.45 74.17
C LEU A 418 22.82 53.74 75.52
N ASP A 419 21.65 53.94 76.13
CA ASP A 419 21.23 53.24 77.35
C ASP A 419 21.11 51.72 77.12
N ALA A 420 21.28 50.90 78.17
CA ALA A 420 21.25 49.44 78.09
C ALA A 420 19.94 48.90 77.49
N GLY A 421 18.82 49.60 77.78
CA GLY A 421 17.52 49.32 77.15
C GLY A 421 17.53 49.52 75.63
N THR A 422 18.31 50.48 75.12
CA THR A 422 18.44 50.71 73.68
C THR A 422 19.28 49.64 73.00
N ALA A 423 20.34 49.14 73.65
CA ALA A 423 21.18 48.06 73.10
C ALA A 423 20.40 46.73 72.95
N ILE A 424 19.59 46.38 73.95
CA ILE A 424 18.66 45.23 73.88
C ILE A 424 17.62 45.46 72.77
N GLY A 425 17.08 46.67 72.68
CA GLY A 425 16.14 47.06 71.62
C GLY A 425 16.73 46.92 70.20
N VAL A 426 17.96 47.37 69.99
CA VAL A 426 18.69 47.25 68.71
C VAL A 426 18.97 45.78 68.37
N GLY A 427 19.37 44.97 69.36
CA GLY A 427 19.58 43.53 69.18
C GLY A 427 18.30 42.79 68.77
N LEU A 428 17.18 43.07 69.44
CA LEU A 428 15.87 42.52 69.08
C LEU A 428 15.41 42.97 67.70
N LEU A 429 15.55 44.26 67.37
CA LEU A 429 15.20 44.77 66.04
C LEU A 429 16.05 44.14 64.94
N GLY A 430 17.35 43.97 65.16
CA GLY A 430 18.25 43.27 64.24
C GLY A 430 17.84 41.83 64.00
N SER A 431 17.46 41.10 65.07
CA SER A 431 16.97 39.73 64.95
C SER A 431 15.65 39.64 64.16
N VAL A 432 14.69 40.55 64.42
CA VAL A 432 13.40 40.61 63.71
C VAL A 432 13.60 41.00 62.24
N MET A 433 14.51 41.94 61.95
CA MET A 433 14.86 42.30 60.58
C MET A 433 15.50 41.11 59.83
N GLY A 434 16.40 40.36 60.47
CA GLY A 434 17.01 39.16 59.90
C GLY A 434 15.98 38.07 59.58
N VAL A 435 15.05 37.80 60.49
CA VAL A 435 13.93 36.87 60.25
C VAL A 435 13.04 37.37 59.10
N ARG A 436 12.63 38.64 59.13
CA ARG A 436 11.79 39.23 58.07
C ARG A 436 12.45 39.15 56.69
N TRP A 437 13.75 39.39 56.62
CA TRP A 437 14.53 39.27 55.40
C TRP A 437 14.57 37.82 54.89
N ALA A 438 14.85 36.85 55.77
CA ALA A 438 14.89 35.43 55.42
C ALA A 438 13.52 34.92 54.93
N VAL A 439 12.43 35.31 55.60
CA VAL A 439 11.05 35.00 55.16
C VAL A 439 10.78 35.59 53.78
N GLY A 440 11.14 36.85 53.55
CA GLY A 440 10.97 37.50 52.25
C GLY A 440 11.75 36.81 51.13
N MET A 441 12.98 36.37 51.40
CA MET A 441 13.81 35.64 50.45
C MET A 441 13.23 34.25 50.13
N TRP A 442 12.71 33.55 51.14
CA TRP A 442 12.05 32.26 50.98
C TRP A 442 10.78 32.36 50.15
N GLU A 443 9.87 33.28 50.48
CA GLU A 443 8.62 33.49 49.73
C GLU A 443 8.88 33.87 48.27
N ARG A 444 9.89 34.72 48.04
CA ARG A 444 10.33 35.06 46.68
C ARG A 444 10.87 33.84 45.93
N SER A 445 11.59 32.95 46.61
CA SER A 445 12.14 31.74 46.00
C SER A 445 11.06 30.70 45.69
N LYS A 446 10.06 30.54 46.57
CA LYS A 446 8.86 29.74 46.28
C LYS A 446 8.09 30.28 45.07
N ARG A 447 7.93 31.60 44.96
CA ARG A 447 7.25 32.22 43.81
C ARG A 447 7.99 31.92 42.50
N ARG A 448 9.30 32.08 42.47
CA ARG A 448 10.14 31.73 41.30
C ARG A 448 10.08 30.24 40.96
N TRP A 449 10.03 29.36 41.97
CA TRP A 449 9.84 27.94 41.76
C TRP A 449 8.49 27.65 41.08
N TRP A 450 7.42 28.34 41.46
CA TRP A 450 6.11 28.25 40.80
C TRP A 450 6.10 28.84 39.38
N GLU A 451 6.81 29.94 39.13
CA GLU A 451 7.02 30.48 37.78
C GLU A 451 7.73 29.44 36.89
N ASP A 452 8.80 28.82 37.40
CA ASP A 452 9.53 27.76 36.70
C ASP A 452 8.64 26.52 36.49
N TRP A 453 7.82 26.13 37.47
CA TRP A 453 6.84 25.03 37.36
C TRP A 453 5.86 25.27 36.22
N ASN A 454 5.25 26.46 36.17
CA ASN A 454 4.30 26.83 35.12
C ASN A 454 4.97 26.81 33.74
N ARG A 455 6.19 27.36 33.64
CA ARG A 455 6.97 27.34 32.39
C ARG A 455 7.27 25.91 31.92
N VAL A 456 7.66 25.00 32.84
CA VAL A 456 7.90 23.59 32.50
C VAL A 456 6.60 22.90 32.10
N GLY A 457 5.49 23.21 32.77
CA GLY A 457 4.16 22.70 32.43
C GLY A 457 3.69 23.11 31.03
N GLU A 458 3.88 24.38 30.65
CA GLU A 458 3.60 24.88 29.30
C GLU A 458 4.50 24.22 28.24
N GLY A 459 5.78 23.99 28.58
CA GLY A 459 6.71 23.27 27.72
C GLY A 459 6.31 21.81 27.48
N LEU A 460 5.76 21.14 28.50
CA LEU A 460 5.35 19.74 28.42
C LEU A 460 4.28 19.50 27.34
N GLY A 461 3.29 20.37 27.20
CA GLY A 461 2.24 20.23 26.18
C GLY A 461 2.80 20.28 24.76
N ARG A 462 3.75 21.20 24.50
CA ARG A 462 4.43 21.32 23.20
C ARG A 462 5.28 20.08 22.90
N ASP A 463 6.05 19.61 23.88
CA ASP A 463 6.91 18.44 23.71
C ASP A 463 6.10 17.15 23.49
N LEU A 464 4.97 16.99 24.17
CA LEU A 464 4.07 15.84 23.99
C LEU A 464 3.45 15.84 22.60
N ARG A 465 2.99 16.99 22.09
CA ARG A 465 2.46 17.11 20.73
C ARG A 465 3.54 16.78 19.69
N ALA A 466 4.74 17.35 19.83
CA ALA A 466 5.86 17.06 18.94
C ALA A 466 6.27 15.58 18.98
N SER A 467 6.34 14.98 20.17
CA SER A 467 6.67 13.56 20.32
C SER A 467 5.60 12.65 19.72
N LEU A 468 4.30 13.00 19.89
CA LEU A 468 3.20 12.27 19.27
C LEU A 468 3.27 12.34 17.74
N ASP A 469 3.45 13.53 17.18
CA ASP A 469 3.57 13.70 15.72
C ASP A 469 4.76 12.92 15.16
N GLN A 470 5.89 12.98 15.85
CA GLN A 470 7.09 12.23 15.50
C GLN A 470 6.86 10.71 15.59
N ALA A 471 6.17 10.23 16.62
CA ALA A 471 5.85 8.82 16.80
C ALA A 471 4.87 8.33 15.72
N MET A 472 3.87 9.14 15.37
CA MET A 472 2.91 8.83 14.32
C MET A 472 3.61 8.67 12.97
N GLN A 473 4.43 9.64 12.57
CA GLN A 473 5.14 9.61 11.29
C GLN A 473 6.20 8.50 11.23
N ASN A 474 7.07 8.41 12.23
CA ASN A 474 8.26 7.56 12.14
C ASN A 474 8.04 6.11 12.57
N LYS A 475 6.96 5.82 13.31
CA LYS A 475 6.72 4.47 13.85
C LYS A 475 5.38 3.91 13.41
N VAL A 476 4.29 4.64 13.60
CA VAL A 476 2.93 4.11 13.37
C VAL A 476 2.61 4.01 11.88
N LEU A 477 2.87 5.08 11.12
CA LEU A 477 2.41 5.21 9.73
C LEU A 477 3.51 4.95 8.69
N ILE A 478 4.78 4.92 9.10
CA ILE A 478 5.94 4.83 8.19
C ILE A 478 5.84 3.72 7.13
N VAL A 479 5.39 2.51 7.50
CA VAL A 479 5.27 1.39 6.56
C VAL A 479 4.17 1.66 5.53
N ALA A 480 3.01 2.11 5.99
CA ALA A 480 1.86 2.40 5.14
C ALA A 480 2.13 3.59 4.20
N GLU A 481 2.67 4.69 4.73
CA GLU A 481 3.06 5.88 3.95
C GLU A 481 4.12 5.54 2.91
N THR A 482 5.20 4.85 3.30
CA THR A 482 6.27 4.44 2.37
C THR A 482 5.73 3.51 1.29
N GLY A 483 4.84 2.57 1.65
CA GLY A 483 4.20 1.66 0.71
C GLY A 483 3.31 2.38 -0.30
N CYS A 484 2.41 3.25 0.16
CA CYS A 484 1.57 4.09 -0.71
C CYS A 484 2.41 4.97 -1.63
N HIS A 485 3.47 5.58 -1.11
CA HIS A 485 4.36 6.43 -1.89
C HIS A 485 5.07 5.64 -2.99
N LYS A 486 5.68 4.48 -2.67
CA LYS A 486 6.35 3.62 -3.64
C LYS A 486 5.38 3.03 -4.68
N LEU A 487 4.17 2.67 -4.28
CA LEU A 487 3.13 2.24 -5.22
C LEU A 487 2.71 3.37 -6.16
N SER A 488 2.61 4.61 -5.66
CA SER A 488 2.32 5.78 -6.47
C SER A 488 3.43 6.06 -7.49
N GLU A 489 4.70 5.93 -7.09
CA GLU A 489 5.84 6.02 -8.02
C GLU A 489 5.74 4.95 -9.13
N LEU A 490 5.44 3.70 -8.77
CA LEU A 490 5.25 2.61 -9.74
C LEU A 490 4.06 2.84 -10.68
N ILE A 491 2.97 3.41 -10.18
CA ILE A 491 1.81 3.80 -11.00
C ILE A 491 2.22 4.86 -12.03
N VAL A 492 2.94 5.90 -11.60
CA VAL A 492 3.40 6.97 -12.51
C VAL A 492 4.36 6.41 -13.55
N GLN A 493 5.32 5.57 -13.14
CA GLN A 493 6.24 4.91 -14.07
C GLN A 493 5.48 4.06 -15.09
N ARG A 494 4.56 3.20 -14.62
CA ARG A 494 3.79 2.33 -15.49
C ARG A 494 2.87 3.10 -16.43
N ARG A 495 2.34 4.25 -16.00
CA ARG A 495 1.55 5.15 -16.84
C ARG A 495 2.36 5.67 -18.02
N MET A 496 3.58 6.16 -17.76
CA MET A 496 4.48 6.64 -18.83
C MET A 496 4.81 5.52 -19.83
N GLU A 497 5.11 4.31 -19.34
CA GLU A 497 5.35 3.15 -20.21
C GLU A 497 4.13 2.79 -21.08
N ILE A 498 2.92 2.86 -20.52
CA ILE A 498 1.69 2.59 -21.28
C ILE A 498 1.45 3.69 -22.32
N GLU A 499 1.72 4.95 -22.00
CA GLU A 499 1.59 6.09 -22.91
C GLU A 499 2.54 5.94 -24.10
N GLU A 500 3.83 5.67 -23.85
CA GLU A 500 4.83 5.39 -24.89
C GLU A 500 4.41 4.24 -25.81
N LEU A 501 3.99 3.11 -25.24
CA LEU A 501 3.53 1.95 -26.02
C LEU A 501 2.23 2.23 -26.80
N THR A 502 1.38 3.12 -26.29
CA THR A 502 0.15 3.52 -26.98
C THR A 502 0.49 4.39 -28.19
N GLU A 503 1.41 5.35 -28.04
CA GLU A 503 1.92 6.15 -29.16
C GLU A 503 2.57 5.26 -30.23
N GLU A 504 3.43 4.31 -29.84
CA GLU A 504 4.02 3.35 -30.77
C GLU A 504 2.93 2.55 -31.52
N LEU A 505 1.92 2.06 -30.81
CA LEU A 505 0.82 1.31 -31.42
C LEU A 505 0.04 2.15 -32.43
N ASP A 506 -0.23 3.42 -32.11
CA ASP A 506 -0.90 4.35 -33.01
C ASP A 506 -0.06 4.65 -34.27
N THR A 507 1.28 4.77 -34.14
CA THR A 507 2.17 4.91 -35.31
C THR A 507 2.18 3.64 -36.18
N LEU A 508 2.15 2.45 -35.58
CA LEU A 508 2.07 1.19 -36.32
C LEU A 508 0.71 1.02 -37.02
N GLN A 509 -0.38 1.42 -36.36
CA GLN A 509 -1.72 1.36 -36.92
C GLN A 509 -1.89 2.35 -38.10
N THR A 510 -1.36 3.56 -37.97
CA THR A 510 -1.36 4.54 -39.08
C THR A 510 -0.50 4.05 -40.25
N THR A 511 0.68 3.47 -39.99
CA THR A 511 1.53 2.86 -41.03
C THR A 511 0.84 1.70 -41.74
N LEU A 512 0.11 0.86 -40.99
CA LEU A 512 -0.67 -0.23 -41.59
C LEU A 512 -1.78 0.32 -42.49
N HIS A 513 -2.47 1.39 -42.06
CA HIS A 513 -3.50 2.03 -42.87
C HIS A 513 -2.94 2.69 -44.14
N THR A 514 -1.75 3.31 -44.10
CA THR A 514 -1.13 3.88 -45.30
C THR A 514 -0.71 2.78 -46.28
N LEU A 515 -0.16 1.66 -45.79
CA LEU A 515 0.16 0.49 -46.62
C LEU A 515 -1.08 -0.15 -47.26
N GLN A 516 -2.24 -0.08 -46.60
CA GLN A 516 -3.52 -0.52 -47.19
C GLN A 516 -4.05 0.40 -48.28
N GLN A 517 -3.79 1.70 -48.16
CA GLN A 517 -4.29 2.72 -49.09
C GLN A 517 -3.42 2.89 -50.34
N GLN A 518 -2.15 2.46 -50.31
CA GLN A 518 -1.30 2.48 -51.51
C GLN A 518 -1.88 1.52 -52.58
N PRO A 519 -2.34 2.04 -53.73
CA PRO A 519 -2.84 1.20 -54.82
C PRO A 519 -1.69 0.33 -55.35
N LYS A 520 -1.97 -0.98 -55.50
CA LYS A 520 -1.03 -1.96 -56.08
C LYS A 520 -0.82 -1.73 -57.57
#